data_AF-A0A0S8JIH1-F1
#
_entry.id   AF-A0A0S8JIH1-F1
#
_cell.length_a   1.000
_cell.length_b   1.000
_cell.length_c   1.000
_cell.angle_alpha   90.00
_cell.angle_beta   90.00
_cell.angle_gamma   90.00
#
_symmetry.space_group_name_H-M   'P 1'
#
loop_
_entity.id
_entity.type
_entity.pdbx_description
1 polymer ?
#
loop_
_entity_poly.entity_id
_entity_poly.type
_entity_poly.pdbx_seq_one_letter_code
_entity_poly.pdbx_strand_id
1 'polypeptide(L)'
;MAKTQKIDTQTYNYNYTWKKGVWPTMTIQDITTPGCYVDWHTGHLYRVNPEMLEVGGTIFSCFCSTDPWLVVKISDNYLLPLDEARILAANASANVNF
;
A
#
# COMPACT_ATOMS: atom_id res chain seq x y z
N MET A 1 19.69 -26.18 31.25
CA MET A 1 19.12 -26.71 29.99
C MET A 1 18.46 -25.56 29.25
N ALA A 2 19.05 -25.10 28.14
CA ALA A 2 18.54 -23.97 27.36
C ALA A 2 17.28 -24.38 26.59
N LYS A 3 16.21 -23.59 26.70
CA LYS A 3 14.98 -23.78 25.91
C LYS A 3 15.18 -23.10 24.57
N THR A 4 15.44 -23.88 23.53
CA THR A 4 15.41 -23.41 22.14
C THR A 4 13.96 -23.15 21.75
N GLN A 5 13.58 -21.88 21.61
CA GLN A 5 12.31 -21.53 21.00
C GLN A 5 12.40 -21.81 19.50
N LYS A 6 11.48 -22.64 18.99
CA LYS A 6 11.29 -22.85 17.55
C LYS A 6 10.67 -21.57 16.99
N ILE A 7 11.37 -20.93 16.05
CA ILE A 7 10.88 -19.78 15.33
C ILE A 7 10.05 -20.33 14.18
N ASP A 8 8.73 -20.37 14.34
CA ASP A 8 7.82 -20.80 13.28
C ASP A 8 7.90 -19.79 12.12
N THR A 9 8.66 -20.15 11.09
CA THR A 9 8.83 -19.32 9.89
C THR A 9 7.55 -19.47 9.08
N GLN A 10 6.59 -18.56 9.27
CA GLN A 10 5.37 -18.53 8.46
C GLN A 10 5.78 -18.29 7.00
N THR A 11 5.68 -19.32 6.17
CA THR A 11 5.83 -19.20 4.72
C THR A 11 4.58 -18.52 4.19
N TYR A 12 4.66 -17.21 3.91
CA TYR A 12 3.58 -16.50 3.25
C TYR A 12 3.53 -16.95 1.78
N ASN A 13 2.57 -17.82 1.46
CA ASN A 13 2.25 -18.18 0.08
C ASN A 13 1.42 -17.06 -0.54
N TYR A 14 2.08 -16.15 -1.24
CA TYR A 14 1.37 -15.09 -1.95
C TYR A 14 0.91 -15.58 -3.33
N ASN A 15 -0.40 -15.82 -3.48
CA ASN A 15 -1.02 -16.14 -4.77
C ASN A 15 -1.26 -14.85 -5.57
N TYR A 16 -0.22 -14.28 -6.19
CA TYR A 16 -0.38 -13.15 -7.09
C TYR A 16 -0.82 -13.62 -8.49
N THR A 17 -2.08 -13.37 -8.84
CA THR A 17 -2.55 -13.54 -10.21
C THR A 17 -2.31 -12.24 -10.96
N TRP A 18 -1.22 -12.16 -11.72
CA TRP A 18 -0.84 -10.96 -12.48
C TRP A 18 -1.81 -10.71 -13.63
N LYS A 19 -2.89 -9.98 -13.38
CA LYS A 19 -3.71 -9.39 -14.44
C LYS A 19 -3.17 -8.00 -14.74
N LYS A 20 -2.75 -7.76 -15.99
CA LYS A 20 -2.51 -6.42 -16.53
C LYS A 20 -3.86 -5.69 -16.57
N GLY A 21 -4.21 -5.05 -15.47
CA GLY A 21 -5.51 -4.41 -15.28
C GLY A 21 -5.43 -2.90 -15.46
N VAL A 22 -6.55 -2.29 -15.85
CA VAL A 22 -6.78 -0.86 -15.60
C VAL A 22 -6.93 -0.73 -14.09
N TRP A 23 -5.97 -0.10 -13.43
CA TRP A 23 -6.04 0.09 -11.98
C TRP A 23 -6.88 1.33 -11.68
N PRO A 24 -7.98 1.19 -10.91
CA PRO A 24 -8.81 2.34 -10.59
C PRO A 24 -8.02 3.32 -9.73
N THR A 25 -7.94 4.57 -10.19
CA THR A 25 -7.46 5.68 -9.40
C THR A 25 -8.60 6.21 -8.53
N MET A 26 -8.26 6.68 -7.34
CA MET A 26 -9.19 7.37 -6.44
C MET A 26 -8.50 8.59 -5.84
N THR A 27 -9.28 9.55 -5.35
CA THR A 27 -8.68 10.60 -4.54
C THR A 27 -8.25 10.01 -3.20
N ILE A 28 -7.20 10.56 -2.61
CA ILE A 28 -6.73 10.09 -1.31
C ILE A 28 -7.82 10.22 -0.23
N GLN A 29 -8.71 11.20 -0.35
CA GLN A 29 -9.85 11.41 0.56
C GLN A 29 -10.88 10.29 0.48
N ASP A 30 -10.94 9.55 -0.63
CA ASP A 30 -11.88 8.43 -0.83
C ASP A 30 -11.34 7.09 -0.30
N ILE A 31 -10.15 7.07 0.33
CA ILE A 31 -9.60 5.86 0.92
C ILE A 31 -10.46 5.45 2.13
N THR A 32 -11.11 4.30 2.01
CA THR A 32 -11.97 3.72 3.05
C THR A 32 -11.51 2.34 3.52
N THR A 33 -10.44 1.80 2.92
CA THR A 33 -9.93 0.46 3.23
C THR A 33 -8.43 0.50 3.50
N PRO A 34 -7.91 -0.33 4.42
CA PRO A 34 -6.48 -0.43 4.64
C PRO A 34 -5.79 -1.06 3.42
N GLY A 35 -4.49 -0.78 3.27
CA GLY A 35 -3.67 -1.33 2.20
C GLY A 35 -2.46 -0.49 1.83
N CYS A 36 -1.81 -0.89 0.74
CA CYS A 36 -0.76 -0.14 0.10
C CYS A 36 -1.33 0.65 -1.08
N TYR A 37 -1.06 1.94 -1.08
CA TYR A 37 -1.48 2.90 -2.09
C TYR A 37 -0.25 3.58 -2.68
N VAL A 38 -0.27 3.87 -3.97
CA VAL A 38 0.81 4.60 -4.63
C VAL A 38 0.25 5.87 -5.24
N ASP A 39 0.94 6.98 -5.00
CA ASP A 39 0.64 8.25 -5.66
C ASP A 39 0.83 8.12 -7.17
N TRP A 40 -0.19 8.47 -7.95
CA TRP A 40 -0.14 8.35 -9.40
C TRP A 40 0.92 9.26 -10.03
N HIS A 41 1.14 10.45 -9.46
CA HIS A 41 2.03 11.46 -10.01
C HIS A 41 3.45 11.33 -9.46
N THR A 42 3.58 11.26 -8.13
CA THR A 42 4.87 11.27 -7.46
C THR A 42 5.46 9.88 -7.30
N GLY A 43 4.64 8.82 -7.41
CA GLY A 43 5.09 7.46 -7.20
C GLY A 43 5.53 7.18 -5.76
N HIS A 44 4.96 7.89 -4.78
CA HIS A 44 5.20 7.68 -3.35
C HIS A 44 4.29 6.58 -2.80
N LEU A 45 4.82 5.71 -1.94
CA LEU A 45 4.07 4.63 -1.31
C LEU A 45 3.44 5.09 0.00
N TYR A 46 2.12 5.00 0.09
CA TYR A 46 1.34 5.17 1.31
C TYR A 46 0.92 3.82 1.87
N ARG A 47 1.27 3.57 3.13
CA ARG A 47 0.82 2.39 3.89
C ARG A 47 -0.29 2.83 4.82
N VAL A 48 -1.52 2.49 4.46
CA VAL A 48 -2.71 2.84 5.24
C VAL A 48 -3.03 1.66 6.14
N ASN A 49 -2.76 1.80 7.43
CA ASN A 49 -3.18 0.83 8.43
C ASN A 49 -4.68 1.04 8.78
N PRO A 50 -5.34 0.05 9.42
CA PRO A 50 -6.74 0.20 9.82
C PRO A 50 -6.97 1.35 10.81
N GLU A 51 -6.04 1.57 11.75
CA GLU A 51 -6.14 2.61 12.78
C GLU A 51 -6.15 4.03 12.21
N MET A 52 -5.47 4.27 11.08
CA MET A 52 -5.47 5.57 10.39
C MET A 52 -6.83 5.92 9.78
N LEU A 53 -7.70 4.93 9.56
CA LEU A 53 -9.06 5.12 9.04
C LEU A 53 -10.11 5.32 10.14
N GLU A 54 -9.73 5.13 11.41
CA GLU A 54 -10.62 5.38 12.53
C GLU A 54 -10.84 6.88 12.74
N VAL A 55 -11.90 7.24 13.46
CA VAL A 55 -12.21 8.64 13.78
C VAL A 55 -11.07 9.22 14.63
N GLY A 56 -10.34 10.19 14.07
CA GLY A 56 -9.14 10.77 14.69
C GLY A 56 -7.82 10.15 14.22
N GLY A 57 -7.86 9.07 13.45
CA GLY A 57 -6.74 8.59 12.65
C GLY A 57 -6.39 9.62 11.56
N THR A 58 -5.11 9.76 11.24
CA THR A 58 -4.68 10.69 10.19
C THR A 58 -3.78 9.99 9.17
N ILE A 59 -4.34 9.78 7.99
CA ILE A 59 -3.57 9.54 6.76
C ILE A 59 -3.13 10.89 6.18
N PHE A 60 -3.89 11.95 6.48
CA PHE A 60 -3.92 13.21 5.76
C PHE A 60 -3.02 14.31 6.33
N SER A 61 -2.27 14.02 7.40
CA SER A 61 -1.45 15.00 8.13
C SER A 61 -0.42 15.75 7.27
N CYS A 62 -0.08 15.23 6.09
CA CYS A 62 1.00 15.75 5.26
C CYS A 62 0.54 16.32 3.89
N PHE A 63 -0.77 16.49 3.65
CA PHE A 63 -1.28 16.95 2.36
C PHE A 63 -1.70 18.43 2.43
N CYS A 64 -0.94 19.29 1.76
CA CYS A 64 -1.12 20.74 1.82
C CYS A 64 -1.51 21.39 0.47
N SER A 65 -1.70 20.61 -0.60
CA SER A 65 -2.07 21.12 -1.92
C SER A 65 -3.58 21.17 -2.11
N THR A 66 -4.02 22.11 -2.94
CA THR A 66 -5.40 22.24 -3.43
C THR A 66 -5.73 21.27 -4.57
N ASP A 67 -4.71 20.63 -5.16
CA ASP A 67 -4.90 19.70 -6.27
C ASP A 67 -5.37 18.32 -5.79
N PRO A 68 -6.26 17.65 -6.54
CA PRO A 68 -6.72 16.31 -6.20
C PRO A 68 -5.57 15.30 -6.29
N TRP A 69 -5.15 14.77 -5.15
CA TRP A 69 -4.15 13.70 -5.10
C TRP A 69 -4.75 12.37 -5.47
N LEU A 70 -4.40 11.89 -6.67
CA LEU A 70 -4.81 10.60 -7.16
C LEU A 70 -3.85 9.51 -6.66
N VAL A 71 -4.44 8.46 -6.11
CA VAL A 71 -3.74 7.27 -5.64
C VAL A 71 -4.30 6.02 -6.29
N VAL A 72 -3.46 5.00 -6.40
CA VAL A 72 -3.83 3.65 -6.84
C VAL A 72 -3.60 2.68 -5.72
N LYS A 73 -4.60 1.87 -5.39
CA LYS A 73 -4.42 0.75 -4.46
C LYS A 73 -3.70 -0.39 -5.16
N ILE A 74 -2.52 -0.75 -4.67
CA ILE A 74 -1.70 -1.84 -5.23
C ILE A 74 -1.84 -3.14 -4.43
N SER A 75 -2.26 -3.07 -3.16
CA SER A 75 -2.45 -4.24 -2.30
C SER A 75 -3.38 -3.94 -1.14
N ASP A 76 -4.11 -4.95 -0.67
CA ASP A 76 -4.88 -4.90 0.59
C ASP A 76 -3.99 -5.07 1.83
N ASN A 77 -2.78 -5.62 1.66
CA ASN A 77 -1.83 -5.76 2.76
C ASN A 77 -1.01 -4.47 2.92
N TYR A 78 -1.24 -3.72 3.99
CA TYR A 78 -0.49 -2.48 4.29
C TYR A 78 0.97 -2.73 4.71
N LEU A 79 1.32 -3.96 5.10
CA LEU A 79 2.68 -4.40 5.48
C LEU A 79 3.43 -5.04 4.31
N LEU A 80 2.98 -4.81 3.07
CA LEU A 80 3.64 -5.37 1.91
C LEU A 80 5.14 -4.98 1.89
N PRO A 81 6.05 -5.96 1.68
CA PRO A 81 7.46 -5.70 1.47
C PRO A 81 7.71 -4.66 0.37
N LEU A 82 8.76 -3.85 0.52
CA LEU A 82 9.05 -2.76 -0.41
C LEU A 82 9.25 -3.27 -1.85
N ASP A 83 10.01 -4.35 -2.00
CA ASP A 83 10.32 -4.92 -3.32
C ASP A 83 9.06 -5.40 -4.04
N GLU A 84 8.13 -6.04 -3.32
CA GLU A 84 6.85 -6.46 -3.87
C GLU A 84 5.95 -5.27 -4.22
N ALA A 85 5.94 -4.23 -3.38
CA ALA A 85 5.21 -3.00 -3.65
C ALA A 85 5.70 -2.32 -4.94
N ARG A 86 7.03 -2.29 -5.17
CA ARG A 86 7.63 -1.76 -6.40
C ARG A 86 7.20 -2.55 -7.63
N ILE A 87 7.20 -3.88 -7.54
CA ILE A 87 6.76 -4.76 -8.64
C ILE A 87 5.28 -4.51 -8.97
N LEU A 88 4.41 -4.43 -7.97
CA LEU A 88 2.99 -4.17 -8.17
C LEU A 88 2.72 -2.77 -8.73
N ALA A 89 3.42 -1.75 -8.22
CA ALA A 89 3.33 -0.38 -8.73
C ALA A 89 3.76 -0.29 -10.20
N ALA A 90 4.87 -0.94 -10.58
CA ALA A 90 5.32 -1.01 -11.95
C ALA A 90 4.30 -1.75 -12.85
N ASN A 91 3.71 -2.83 -12.37
CA ASN A 91 2.64 -3.53 -13.08
C ASN A 91 1.36 -2.69 -13.21
N ALA A 92 1.14 -1.75 -12.29
CA ALA A 92 0.07 -0.77 -12.36
C ALA A 92 0.37 0.43 -13.26
N SER A 93 1.54 0.46 -13.91
CA SER A 93 2.03 1.60 -14.70
C SER A 93 2.11 2.90 -13.88
N ALA A 94 2.17 2.80 -12.55
CA ALA A 94 2.40 3.92 -11.66
C ALA A 94 3.89 4.23 -11.58
N ASN A 95 4.23 5.48 -11.28
CA ASN A 95 5.62 5.85 -10.97
C ASN A 95 6.08 5.11 -9.69
N VAL A 96 7.36 4.76 -9.65
CA VAL A 96 7.96 4.02 -8.52
C VAL A 96 9.16 4.80 -8.00
N ASN A 97 8.94 5.64 -6.99
CA ASN A 97 9.95 6.54 -6.42
C ASN A 97 10.25 6.29 -4.93
N PHE A 98 9.71 5.21 -4.37
CA PHE A 98 9.96 4.74 -3.01
C PHE A 98 10.89 3.52 -3.02
#